data_AF-A0A8H5UUA4-F1
#
_entry.id   AF-A0A8H5UUA4-F1
#
_cell.length_a   1.000
_cell.length_b   1.000
_cell.length_c   1.000
_cell.angle_alpha   90.00
_cell.angle_beta   90.00
_cell.angle_gamma   90.00
#
_symmetry.space_group_name_H-M   'P 1'
#
loop_
_entity.id
_entity.type
_entity.pdbx_description
1 polymer ?
#
loop_
_entity_poly.entity_id
_entity_poly.type
_entity_poly.pdbx_seq_one_letter_code
_entity_poly.pdbx_strand_id
1 'polypeptide(L)'
;MFSTRTPETQSFLWRMVAAEEERFREKASVTSLFEYLMLIQSSCTRYLLLIGSRFLDYTGSYSTTEISEPSSTWQDWIFEESRRRMSCLWLIIGCVITIENGKKCSICNDMRSLPLPSSKLLWEARSLEEWQTEKAFFDISCPFVTLGELVEAKANAGNPVEAQRLQGWEMGSDKMTAMLNIAVEFVWGTVL
;
A
#
# COMPACT_ATOMS: atom_id res chain seq x y z
N MET A 1 -3.25 -23.86 -5.44
CA MET A 1 -4.41 -24.73 -5.12
C MET A 1 -5.72 -23.93 -4.93
N PHE A 2 -5.79 -22.64 -5.34
CA PHE A 2 -6.98 -21.78 -5.10
C PHE A 2 -7.42 -20.96 -6.33
N SER A 3 -6.91 -21.27 -7.53
CA SER A 3 -7.16 -20.48 -8.75
C SER A 3 -8.53 -20.74 -9.40
N THR A 4 -9.26 -21.77 -8.99
CA THR A 4 -10.61 -22.06 -9.50
C THR A 4 -11.66 -21.73 -8.45
N ARG A 5 -12.52 -20.74 -8.72
CA ARG A 5 -13.76 -20.50 -7.97
C ARG A 5 -14.68 -21.69 -8.15
N THR A 6 -14.57 -22.67 -7.26
CA THR A 6 -15.54 -23.76 -7.15
C THR A 6 -16.45 -23.51 -5.93
N PRO A 7 -17.70 -23.99 -5.90
CA PRO A 7 -18.61 -23.84 -4.76
C PRO A 7 -17.99 -24.28 -3.42
N GLU A 8 -17.05 -25.22 -3.46
CA GLU A 8 -16.31 -25.74 -2.32
C GLU A 8 -15.34 -24.71 -1.73
N THR A 9 -14.64 -23.92 -2.58
CA THR A 9 -13.74 -22.85 -2.11
C THR A 9 -14.48 -21.67 -1.47
N GLN A 10 -15.71 -21.37 -1.92
CA GLN A 10 -16.56 -20.34 -1.33
C GLN A 10 -17.07 -20.76 0.06
N SER A 11 -17.55 -22.00 0.19
CA SER A 11 -18.00 -22.53 1.49
C SER A 11 -16.85 -22.70 2.49
N PHE A 12 -15.64 -22.99 2.02
CA PHE A 12 -14.46 -23.04 2.87
C PHE A 12 -14.14 -21.67 3.49
N LEU A 13 -14.21 -20.58 2.71
CA LEU A 13 -13.97 -19.23 3.21
C LEU A 13 -14.93 -18.83 4.32
N TRP A 14 -16.23 -19.04 4.09
CA TRP A 14 -17.25 -18.70 5.08
C TRP A 14 -17.11 -19.54 6.35
N ARG A 15 -16.74 -20.82 6.23
CA ARG A 15 -16.43 -21.66 7.39
C ARG A 15 -15.21 -21.16 8.15
N MET A 16 -14.18 -20.71 7.45
CA MET A 16 -12.96 -20.19 8.08
C MET A 16 -13.22 -18.85 8.79
N VAL A 17 -14.01 -17.96 8.17
CA VAL A 17 -14.47 -16.70 8.78
C VAL A 17 -15.34 -16.96 10.00
N ALA A 18 -16.32 -17.86 9.89
CA ALA A 18 -17.21 -18.22 10.99
C ALA A 18 -16.46 -18.88 12.17
N ALA A 19 -15.50 -19.76 11.88
CA ALA A 19 -14.67 -20.38 12.91
C ALA A 19 -13.77 -19.36 13.64
N GLU A 20 -13.19 -18.39 12.92
CA GLU A 20 -12.45 -17.31 13.55
C GLU A 20 -13.37 -16.38 14.36
N GLU A 21 -14.58 -16.07 13.87
CA GLU A 21 -15.59 -15.29 14.59
C GLU A 21 -16.02 -15.96 15.91
N GLU A 22 -16.28 -17.26 15.88
CA GLU A 22 -16.66 -18.05 17.06
C GLU A 22 -15.53 -18.07 18.09
N ARG A 23 -14.30 -18.34 17.64
CA ARG A 23 -13.09 -18.32 18.48
C ARG A 23 -12.84 -16.95 19.11
N PHE A 24 -13.15 -15.87 18.39
CA PHE A 24 -13.10 -14.51 18.92
C PHE A 24 -14.12 -14.28 20.02
N ARG A 25 -15.36 -14.69 19.77
CA ARG A 25 -16.49 -14.49 20.68
C ARG A 25 -16.26 -15.22 22.01
N GLU A 26 -15.70 -16.44 21.95
CA GLU A 26 -15.32 -17.20 23.14
C GLU A 26 -14.21 -16.48 23.94
N LYS A 27 -13.12 -16.07 23.29
CA LYS A 27 -11.99 -15.43 23.98
C LYS A 27 -12.33 -14.04 24.53
N ALA A 28 -13.17 -13.27 23.82
CA ALA A 28 -13.59 -11.93 24.21
C ALA A 28 -14.35 -11.89 25.53
N SER A 29 -15.00 -12.99 25.92
CA SER A 29 -15.77 -13.07 27.17
C SER A 29 -14.91 -13.17 28.44
N VAL A 30 -13.59 -13.40 28.30
CA VAL A 30 -12.68 -13.73 29.42
C VAL A 30 -11.46 -12.79 29.50
N THR A 31 -11.28 -11.84 28.58
CA THR A 31 -10.00 -11.12 28.39
C THR A 31 -10.03 -9.64 28.81
N SER A 32 -8.87 -9.13 29.23
CA SER A 32 -8.64 -7.71 29.48
C SER A 32 -8.69 -6.88 28.19
N LEU A 33 -8.90 -5.55 28.30
CA LEU A 33 -8.91 -4.64 27.14
C LEU A 33 -7.66 -4.78 26.25
N PHE A 34 -6.50 -4.99 26.88
CA PHE A 34 -5.23 -5.21 26.19
C PHE A 34 -5.22 -6.50 25.37
N GLU A 35 -5.67 -7.61 25.94
CA GLU A 35 -5.76 -8.90 25.23
C GLU A 35 -6.80 -8.86 24.10
N TYR A 36 -7.90 -8.13 24.29
CA TYR A 36 -8.91 -7.91 23.26
C TYR A 36 -8.35 -7.14 22.06
N LEU A 37 -7.57 -6.08 22.30
CA LEU A 37 -6.87 -5.33 21.25
C LEU A 37 -5.87 -6.21 20.49
N MET A 38 -5.09 -7.02 21.20
CA MET A 38 -4.14 -7.97 20.59
C MET A 38 -4.83 -9.03 19.73
N LEU A 39 -5.99 -9.53 20.18
CA LEU A 39 -6.79 -10.48 19.39
C LEU A 39 -7.30 -9.83 18.09
N ILE A 40 -7.89 -8.63 18.18
CA ILE A 40 -8.35 -7.87 17.02
C ILE A 40 -7.20 -7.66 16.03
N GLN A 41 -6.06 -7.16 16.54
CA GLN A 41 -4.87 -6.95 15.73
C GLN A 41 -4.43 -8.24 15.03
N SER A 42 -4.32 -9.35 15.74
CA SER A 42 -3.87 -10.63 15.18
C SER A 42 -4.75 -11.12 14.02
N SER A 43 -6.07 -10.94 14.11
CA SER A 43 -6.97 -11.41 13.08
C SER A 43 -7.10 -10.41 11.95
N CYS A 44 -7.06 -9.11 12.23
CA CYS A 44 -6.93 -8.07 11.22
C CYS A 44 -5.66 -8.30 10.37
N THR A 45 -4.52 -8.62 10.99
CA THR A 45 -3.28 -9.00 10.29
C THR A 45 -3.49 -10.27 9.45
N ARG A 46 -4.16 -11.30 9.99
CA ARG A 46 -4.45 -12.54 9.25
C ARG A 46 -5.34 -12.29 8.03
N TYR A 47 -6.40 -11.50 8.17
CA TYR A 47 -7.26 -11.11 7.05
C TYR A 47 -6.50 -10.28 6.01
N LEU A 48 -5.67 -9.35 6.46
CA LEU A 48 -4.83 -8.54 5.57
C LEU A 48 -3.88 -9.41 4.74
N LEU A 49 -3.20 -10.37 5.36
CA LEU A 49 -2.33 -11.32 4.65
C LEU A 49 -3.10 -12.22 3.69
N LEU A 50 -4.31 -12.66 4.06
CA LEU A 50 -5.17 -13.46 3.20
C LEU A 50 -5.63 -12.70 1.96
N ILE A 51 -6.02 -11.42 2.11
CA ILE A 51 -6.45 -10.62 0.98
C ILE A 51 -5.23 -10.23 0.11
N GLY A 52 -4.10 -9.87 0.73
CA GLY A 52 -2.85 -9.58 0.02
C GLY A 52 -2.36 -10.78 -0.81
N SER A 53 -2.36 -11.99 -0.25
CA SER A 53 -2.00 -13.21 -0.99
C SER A 53 -2.94 -13.50 -2.14
N ARG A 54 -4.25 -13.28 -1.99
CA ARG A 54 -5.22 -13.42 -3.09
C ARG A 54 -5.01 -12.39 -4.20
N PHE A 55 -4.69 -11.16 -3.81
CA PHE A 55 -4.37 -10.12 -4.78
C PHE A 55 -3.11 -10.50 -5.58
N LEU A 56 -2.07 -11.01 -4.91
CA LEU A 56 -0.88 -11.52 -5.57
C LEU A 56 -1.13 -12.75 -6.43
N ASP A 57 -1.93 -13.72 -5.97
CA ASP A 57 -2.30 -14.89 -6.75
C ASP A 57 -3.03 -14.50 -8.04
N TYR A 58 -3.84 -13.44 -8.00
CA TYR A 58 -4.57 -12.92 -9.15
C TYR A 58 -3.70 -12.08 -10.08
N THR A 59 -2.80 -11.26 -9.54
CA THR A 59 -2.01 -10.28 -10.31
C THR A 59 -0.59 -10.76 -10.65
N GLY A 60 -0.13 -11.88 -10.09
CA GLY A 60 1.20 -12.46 -10.29
C GLY A 60 2.33 -11.77 -9.52
N SER A 61 2.22 -10.46 -9.26
CA SER A 61 3.21 -9.68 -8.53
C SER A 61 2.61 -8.43 -7.90
N TYR A 62 3.32 -7.87 -6.91
CA TYR A 62 3.18 -6.45 -6.59
C TYR A 62 3.51 -5.65 -7.86
N SER A 63 2.80 -4.54 -8.08
CA SER A 63 2.92 -3.77 -9.31
C SER A 63 4.36 -3.31 -9.57
N THR A 64 4.70 -3.10 -10.83
CA THR A 64 5.99 -2.58 -11.31
C THR A 64 5.93 -1.08 -11.52
N THR A 65 7.09 -0.45 -11.65
CA THR A 65 7.15 1.00 -11.91
C THR A 65 6.76 1.26 -13.37
N GLU A 66 6.04 2.35 -13.62
CA GLU A 66 5.64 2.73 -14.98
C GLU A 66 6.85 2.95 -15.91
N ILE A 67 8.00 3.30 -15.35
CA ILE A 67 9.26 3.46 -16.08
C ILE A 67 9.82 2.11 -16.53
N SER A 68 9.69 1.08 -15.69
CA SER A 68 10.19 -0.27 -16.00
C SER A 68 9.30 -1.01 -17.00
N GLU A 69 7.98 -0.85 -16.87
CA GLU A 69 6.97 -1.49 -17.70
C GLU A 69 5.92 -0.45 -18.12
N PRO A 70 6.21 0.32 -19.19
CA PRO A 70 5.31 1.37 -19.63
C PRO A 70 4.03 0.78 -20.22
N SER A 71 2.91 1.37 -19.82
CA SER A 71 1.58 0.98 -20.28
C SER A 71 1.39 1.35 -21.75
N SER A 72 0.83 0.43 -22.53
CA SER A 72 0.62 0.63 -23.98
C SER A 72 -0.56 1.56 -24.28
N THR A 73 -1.58 1.57 -23.41
CA THR A 73 -2.78 2.40 -23.54
C THR A 73 -3.12 3.08 -22.23
N TRP A 74 -3.98 4.10 -22.26
CA TRP A 74 -4.47 4.76 -21.05
C TRP A 74 -5.28 3.78 -20.17
N GLN A 75 -6.02 2.85 -20.78
CA GLN A 75 -6.76 1.82 -20.06
C GLN A 75 -5.84 0.85 -19.33
N ASP A 76 -4.74 0.42 -19.98
CA ASP A 76 -3.71 -0.40 -19.34
C ASP A 76 -3.05 0.37 -18.19
N TRP A 77 -2.79 1.66 -18.39
CA TRP A 77 -2.24 2.53 -17.36
C TRP A 77 -3.16 2.66 -16.15
N ILE A 78 -4.47 2.83 -16.35
CA ILE A 78 -5.44 2.89 -15.25
C ILE A 78 -5.40 1.60 -14.44
N PHE A 79 -5.31 0.44 -15.13
CA PHE A 79 -5.23 -0.85 -14.46
C PHE A 79 -3.94 -0.99 -13.65
N GLU A 80 -2.77 -0.68 -14.23
CA GLU A 80 -1.49 -0.77 -13.54
C GLU A 80 -1.37 0.24 -12.40
N GLU A 81 -1.83 1.48 -12.60
CA GLU A 81 -1.89 2.49 -11.55
C GLU A 81 -2.81 2.04 -10.41
N SER A 82 -3.97 1.44 -10.72
CA SER A 82 -4.85 0.85 -9.70
C SER A 82 -4.13 -0.23 -8.88
N ARG A 83 -3.28 -1.05 -9.52
CA ARG A 83 -2.47 -2.07 -8.82
C ARG A 83 -1.41 -1.44 -7.92
N ARG A 84 -0.72 -0.38 -8.38
CA ARG A 84 0.25 0.39 -7.56
C ARG A 84 -0.44 0.96 -6.32
N ARG A 85 -1.55 1.67 -6.54
CA ARG A 85 -2.37 2.29 -5.48
C ARG A 85 -2.89 1.28 -4.47
N MET A 86 -3.36 0.12 -4.95
CA MET A 86 -3.78 -0.98 -4.09
C MET A 86 -2.62 -1.51 -3.23
N SER A 87 -1.43 -1.66 -3.82
CA SER A 87 -0.24 -2.13 -3.10
C SER A 87 0.22 -1.14 -2.02
N CYS A 88 0.15 0.18 -2.29
CA CYS A 88 0.40 1.22 -1.28
C CYS A 88 -0.66 1.22 -0.17
N LEU A 89 -1.93 1.01 -0.51
CA LEU A 89 -2.99 0.89 0.48
C LEU A 89 -2.74 -0.30 1.42
N TRP A 90 -2.30 -1.44 0.89
CA TRP A 90 -1.92 -2.61 1.69
C TRP A 90 -0.82 -2.29 2.69
N LEU A 91 0.21 -1.55 2.27
CA LEU A 91 1.27 -1.09 3.16
C LEU A 91 0.72 -0.18 4.25
N ILE A 92 -0.08 0.83 3.89
CA ILE A 92 -0.67 1.79 4.86
C ILE A 92 -1.48 1.04 5.92
N ILE A 93 -2.38 0.15 5.49
CA ILE A 93 -3.21 -0.64 6.41
C ILE A 93 -2.33 -1.56 7.27
N GLY A 94 -1.30 -2.17 6.67
CA GLY A 94 -0.28 -2.92 7.38
C GLY A 94 0.34 -2.11 8.51
N CYS A 95 0.87 -0.92 8.22
CA CYS A 95 1.47 -0.02 9.20
C CYS A 95 0.53 0.35 10.36
N VAL A 96 -0.76 0.56 10.07
CA VAL A 96 -1.77 0.93 11.08
C VAL A 96 -2.15 -0.26 11.98
N ILE A 97 -2.26 -1.46 11.40
CA ILE A 97 -2.70 -2.65 12.14
C ILE A 97 -1.53 -3.27 12.90
N THR A 98 -0.34 -3.38 12.30
CA THR A 98 0.85 -3.93 12.95
C THR A 98 1.55 -2.86 13.78
N ILE A 99 0.88 -2.38 14.83
CA ILE A 99 1.54 -1.64 15.91
C ILE A 99 2.12 -2.70 16.85
N GLU A 100 3.31 -3.20 16.56
CA GLU A 100 4.06 -3.98 17.54
C GLU A 100 4.79 -2.98 18.45
N ASN A 101 4.43 -2.92 19.73
CA ASN A 101 5.11 -2.25 20.85
C ASN A 101 6.56 -1.77 20.59
N GLY A 102 6.75 -0.69 19.82
CA GLY A 102 8.06 -0.12 19.49
C GLY A 102 8.95 -0.91 18.52
N LYS A 103 8.46 -1.98 17.87
CA LYS A 103 9.19 -2.71 16.82
C LYS A 103 8.75 -2.24 15.43
N LYS A 104 9.74 -1.91 14.58
CA LYS A 104 9.51 -1.60 13.17
C LYS A 104 8.87 -2.81 12.51
N CYS A 105 7.71 -2.62 11.87
CA CYS A 105 7.01 -3.66 11.14
C CYS A 105 7.97 -4.34 10.14
N SER A 106 8.22 -5.64 10.31
CA SER A 106 9.17 -6.39 9.48
C SER A 106 8.75 -6.45 8.01
N ILE A 107 7.44 -6.47 7.74
CA ILE A 107 6.83 -6.42 6.40
C ILE A 107 7.30 -5.18 5.64
N CYS A 108 7.53 -4.07 6.34
CA CYS A 108 7.86 -2.79 5.73
C CYS A 108 9.27 -2.77 5.12
N ASN A 109 10.26 -3.45 5.72
CA ASN A 109 11.64 -3.42 5.21
C ASN A 109 11.79 -4.07 3.83
N ASP A 110 10.98 -5.07 3.52
CA ASP A 110 10.99 -5.76 2.22
C ASP A 110 10.27 -4.98 1.11
N MET A 111 9.61 -3.86 1.46
CA MET A 111 8.77 -3.09 0.53
C MET A 111 9.45 -1.85 -0.07
N ARG A 112 10.77 -1.70 0.07
CA ARG A 112 11.50 -0.55 -0.53
C ARG A 112 11.35 -0.46 -2.04
N SER A 113 11.18 -1.58 -2.74
CA SER A 113 10.95 -1.63 -4.18
C SER A 113 9.50 -1.35 -4.60
N LEU A 114 8.60 -1.07 -3.64
CA LEU A 114 7.20 -0.79 -3.93
C LEU A 114 7.10 0.47 -4.80
N PRO A 115 6.46 0.42 -5.99
CA PRO A 115 6.26 1.61 -6.81
C PRO A 115 5.32 2.59 -6.12
N LEU A 116 5.65 3.88 -6.23
CA LEU A 116 4.78 4.93 -5.72
C LEU A 116 3.64 5.23 -6.70
N PRO A 117 2.49 5.69 -6.20
CA PRO A 117 1.40 6.16 -7.03
C PRO A 117 1.79 7.41 -7.83
N SER A 118 1.11 7.63 -8.94
CA SER A 118 1.23 8.86 -9.70
C SER A 118 0.61 10.06 -8.98
N SER A 119 0.84 11.26 -9.53
CA SER A 119 0.21 12.49 -9.05
C SER A 119 -1.32 12.42 -9.13
N LYS A 120 -1.96 13.26 -8.30
CA LYS A 120 -3.41 13.46 -8.28
C LYS A 120 -3.96 13.85 -9.64
N LEU A 121 -3.32 14.82 -10.32
CA LEU A 121 -3.79 15.32 -11.60
C LEU A 121 -3.77 14.22 -12.66
N LEU A 122 -2.73 13.40 -12.68
CA LEU A 122 -2.62 12.28 -13.62
C LEU A 122 -3.69 11.20 -13.35
N TRP A 123 -3.98 10.92 -12.08
CA TRP A 123 -5.00 9.95 -11.68
C TRP A 123 -6.44 10.43 -11.92
N GLU A 124 -6.70 11.71 -11.70
CA GLU A 124 -8.04 12.31 -11.83
C GLU A 124 -8.38 12.78 -13.25
N ALA A 125 -7.45 12.61 -14.21
CA ALA A 125 -7.68 12.91 -15.62
C ALA A 125 -8.94 12.23 -16.14
N ARG A 126 -9.80 12.98 -16.84
CA ARG A 126 -11.10 12.51 -17.32
C ARG A 126 -11.14 12.31 -18.83
N SER A 127 -10.08 12.70 -19.53
CA SER A 127 -9.90 12.48 -20.95
C SER A 127 -8.50 11.95 -21.25
N LEU A 128 -8.35 11.31 -22.41
CA LEU A 128 -7.06 10.84 -22.90
C LEU A 128 -6.07 12.01 -23.09
N GLU A 129 -6.56 13.15 -23.55
CA GLU A 129 -5.77 14.37 -23.80
C GLU A 129 -5.24 14.98 -22.49
N GLU A 130 -6.10 15.06 -21.47
CA GLU A 130 -5.70 15.46 -20.12
C GLU A 130 -4.63 14.50 -19.56
N TRP A 131 -4.88 13.19 -19.67
CA TRP A 131 -3.92 12.19 -19.19
C TRP A 131 -2.56 12.29 -19.88
N GLN A 132 -2.52 12.43 -21.21
CA GLN A 132 -1.27 12.57 -21.97
C GLN A 132 -0.49 13.82 -21.55
N THR A 133 -1.21 14.94 -21.38
CA THR A 133 -0.63 16.22 -20.96
C THR A 133 -0.02 16.10 -19.56
N GLU A 134 -0.79 15.59 -18.60
CA GLU A 134 -0.32 15.39 -17.22
C GLU A 134 0.80 14.34 -17.14
N LYS A 135 0.77 13.29 -17.97
CA LYS A 135 1.80 12.26 -18.02
C LYS A 135 3.13 12.85 -18.46
N ALA A 136 3.12 13.71 -19.48
CA ALA A 136 4.32 14.40 -19.95
C ALA A 136 4.91 15.31 -18.87
N PHE A 137 4.07 16.09 -18.16
CA PHE A 137 4.52 16.91 -17.03
C PHE A 137 5.08 16.06 -15.89
N PHE A 138 4.40 14.96 -15.55
CA PHE A 138 4.85 14.03 -14.52
C PHE A 138 6.22 13.43 -14.85
N ASP A 139 6.42 12.95 -16.08
CA ASP A 139 7.68 12.35 -16.51
C ASP A 139 8.85 13.35 -16.50
N ILE A 140 8.60 14.62 -16.89
CA ILE A 140 9.61 15.69 -16.83
C ILE A 140 9.98 16.02 -15.38
N SER A 141 9.01 15.97 -14.46
CA SER A 141 9.24 16.30 -13.05
C SER A 141 10.12 15.29 -12.29
N CYS A 142 10.42 14.12 -12.87
CA CYS A 142 11.26 13.05 -12.29
C CYS A 142 10.91 12.74 -10.81
N PRO A 143 9.65 12.36 -10.53
CA PRO A 143 9.19 12.12 -9.18
C PRO A 143 9.84 10.86 -8.58
N PHE A 144 9.71 10.70 -7.27
CA PHE A 144 10.08 9.44 -6.61
C PHE A 144 9.29 8.28 -7.22
N VAL A 145 10.03 7.25 -7.63
CA VAL A 145 9.47 6.09 -8.33
C VAL A 145 9.15 4.98 -7.35
N THR A 146 9.95 4.85 -6.29
CA THR A 146 9.86 3.77 -5.31
C THR A 146 9.76 4.29 -3.88
N LEU A 147 9.19 3.48 -2.98
CA LEU A 147 9.14 3.78 -1.56
C LEU A 147 10.54 3.99 -0.96
N GLY A 148 11.53 3.23 -1.43
CA GLY A 148 12.92 3.36 -1.00
C GLY A 148 13.50 4.75 -1.27
N GLU A 149 13.26 5.29 -2.47
CA GLU A 149 13.70 6.65 -2.83
C GLU A 149 13.03 7.71 -1.94
N LEU A 150 11.74 7.57 -1.65
CA LEU A 150 11.03 8.49 -0.76
C LEU A 150 11.57 8.44 0.68
N VAL A 151 11.84 7.24 1.19
CA VAL A 151 12.43 7.05 2.53
C VAL A 151 13.83 7.67 2.60
N GLU A 152 14.65 7.48 1.56
CA GLU A 152 15.99 8.06 1.48
C GLU A 152 15.97 9.60 1.36
N ALA A 153 15.07 10.14 0.54
CA ALA A 153 14.90 11.58 0.40
C ALA A 153 14.48 12.22 1.73
N LYS A 154 13.57 11.58 2.48
CA LYS A 154 13.18 12.04 3.82
C LYS A 154 14.32 11.99 4.83
N ALA A 155 15.13 10.92 4.82
CA ALA A 155 16.30 10.83 5.68
C ALA A 155 17.33 11.93 5.37
N ASN A 156 17.37 12.40 4.12
CA ASN A 156 18.26 13.46 3.64
C ASN A 156 17.57 14.82 3.47
N ALA A 157 16.45 15.07 4.15
CA ALA A 157 15.66 16.31 3.98
C ALA A 157 16.43 17.60 4.33
N GLY A 158 17.59 17.50 4.98
CA GLY A 158 18.53 18.62 5.17
C GLY A 158 19.23 19.08 3.88
N ASN A 159 19.23 18.26 2.82
CA ASN A 159 19.74 18.63 1.50
C ASN A 159 18.68 19.47 0.75
N PRO A 160 19.00 20.69 0.28
CA PRO A 160 18.06 21.55 -0.43
C PRO A 160 17.46 20.91 -1.69
N VAL A 161 18.21 20.03 -2.37
CA VAL A 161 17.73 19.32 -3.56
C VAL A 161 16.65 18.31 -3.19
N GLU A 162 16.87 17.49 -2.16
CA GLU A 162 15.88 16.51 -1.69
C GLU A 162 14.67 17.19 -1.07
N ALA A 163 14.86 18.30 -0.35
CA ALA A 163 13.76 19.12 0.17
C ALA A 163 12.87 19.68 -0.96
N GLN A 164 13.46 20.16 -2.06
CA GLN A 164 12.72 20.64 -3.22
C GLN A 164 11.96 19.50 -3.92
N ARG A 165 12.57 18.32 -4.06
CA ARG A 165 11.91 17.13 -4.63
C ARG A 165 10.73 16.66 -3.77
N LEU A 166 10.90 16.64 -2.45
CA LEU A 166 9.84 16.33 -1.49
C LEU A 166 8.67 17.31 -1.62
N GLN A 167 8.93 18.63 -1.69
CA GLN A 167 7.88 19.63 -1.88
C GLN A 167 7.13 19.44 -3.20
N GLY A 168 7.83 19.14 -4.29
CA GLY A 168 7.20 18.86 -5.58
C GLY A 168 6.28 17.63 -5.52
N TRP A 169 6.75 16.56 -4.88
CA TRP A 169 5.95 15.35 -4.66
C TRP A 169 4.72 15.60 -3.78
N GLU A 170 4.89 16.34 -2.67
CA GLU A 170 3.79 16.69 -1.76
C GLU A 170 2.73 17.57 -2.45
N MET A 171 3.14 18.49 -3.31
CA MET A 171 2.21 19.34 -4.07
C MET A 171 1.35 18.55 -5.06
N GLY A 172 1.92 17.50 -5.67
CA GLY A 172 1.22 16.60 -6.59
C GLY A 172 0.43 15.49 -5.89
N SER A 173 0.47 15.42 -4.55
CA SER A 173 -0.05 14.30 -3.78
C SER A 173 -1.59 14.32 -3.65
N ASP A 174 -2.18 13.12 -3.60
CA ASP A 174 -3.57 12.93 -3.21
C ASP A 174 -3.69 12.44 -1.76
N LYS A 175 -4.93 12.19 -1.31
CA LYS A 175 -5.19 11.72 0.05
C LYS A 175 -4.48 10.40 0.38
N MET A 176 -4.33 9.50 -0.59
CA MET A 176 -3.66 8.21 -0.37
C MET A 176 -2.16 8.41 -0.21
N THR A 177 -1.58 9.27 -1.03
CA THR A 177 -0.17 9.67 -0.97
C THR A 177 0.14 10.39 0.34
N ALA A 178 -0.76 11.23 0.84
CA ALA A 178 -0.65 11.84 2.17
C ALA A 178 -0.68 10.79 3.30
N MET A 179 -1.54 9.77 3.22
CA MET A 179 -1.55 8.66 4.18
C MET A 179 -0.27 7.84 4.12
N LEU A 180 0.28 7.63 2.92
CA LEU A 180 1.56 6.96 2.74
C LEU A 180 2.69 7.76 3.38
N ASN A 181 2.66 9.09 3.26
CA ASN A 181 3.62 10.00 3.89
C ASN A 181 3.66 9.80 5.42
N ILE A 182 2.47 9.80 6.05
CA ILE A 182 2.32 9.55 7.49
C ILE A 182 2.80 8.15 7.86
N ALA A 183 2.47 7.14 7.06
CA ALA A 183 2.92 5.76 7.30
C ALA A 183 4.44 5.65 7.23
N VAL A 184 5.08 6.36 6.30
CA VAL A 184 6.54 6.39 6.16
C VAL A 184 7.18 7.05 7.39
N GLU A 185 6.66 8.18 7.84
CA GLU A 185 7.15 8.87 9.05
C GLU A 185 6.98 8.03 10.30
N PHE A 186 5.84 7.34 10.43
CA PHE A 186 5.57 6.50 11.58
C PHE A 186 6.51 5.28 11.66
N VAL A 187 6.80 4.64 10.52
CA VAL A 187 7.62 3.40 10.48
C VAL A 187 9.12 3.70 10.39
N TRP A 188 9.52 4.72 9.62
CA TRP A 188 10.92 5.03 9.33
C TRP A 188 11.41 6.36 9.91
N GLY A 189 10.55 7.20 10.49
CA GLY A 189 10.91 8.51 11.04
C GLY A 189 11.78 8.49 12.30
N THR A 190 12.23 7.32 12.78
CA THR A 190 13.20 7.21 13.89
C THR A 190 14.66 7.44 13.48
N VAL A 191 14.88 8.40 12.57
CA VAL A 191 16.17 9.06 12.31
C VAL A 191 15.91 10.56 12.04
N LEU A 192 15.23 11.22 12.97
CA LEU A 192 15.27 12.69 13.15
C LEU A 192 15.49 12.98 14.63
#